data_AF-A0A662IYU7-F1
#
_entry.id   AF-A0A662IYU7-F1
#
_cell.length_a   1.000
_cell.length_b   1.000
_cell.length_c   1.000
_cell.angle_alpha   90.00
_cell.angle_beta   90.00
_cell.angle_gamma   90.00
#
_symmetry.space_group_name_H-M   'P 1'
#
loop_
_entity.id
_entity.type
_entity.pdbx_description
1 polymer ?
#
loop_
_entity_poly.entity_id
_entity_poly.type
_entity_poly.pdbx_seq_one_letter_code
_entity_poly.pdbx_strand_id
1 'polypeptide(L)'
;MAGCSYLFFTLVLLHNWFVSTFPLGLVAVEEMVWLLVPCDLGLGLALLAVALLFLSSAYWGLGEAKGVASLLMACVVGLSLLVLQLLICIANIADVGVLVVLIGEEADYSVVEDLLRPDVVLGLLPLALFPSSWKSCKLLIKASSVSGVGSQKRLT
;
A
#
# COMPACT_ATOMS: atom_id res chain seq x y z
N MET A 1 -13.94 5.48 0.56
CA MET A 1 -12.96 6.59 0.73
C MET A 1 -11.53 6.10 0.57
N ALA A 2 -11.09 5.05 1.29
CA ALA A 2 -9.76 4.45 1.13
C ALA A 2 -9.35 4.14 -0.33
N GLY A 3 -10.18 3.42 -1.09
CA GLY A 3 -9.86 3.11 -2.49
C GLY A 3 -9.65 4.36 -3.36
N CYS A 4 -10.42 5.42 -3.15
CA CYS A 4 -10.32 6.66 -3.91
C CYS A 4 -9.03 7.43 -3.63
N SER A 5 -8.57 7.46 -2.38
CA SER A 5 -7.31 8.14 -2.04
C SER A 5 -6.11 7.42 -2.67
N TYR A 6 -6.08 6.09 -2.60
CA TYR A 6 -5.04 5.30 -3.28
C TYR A 6 -5.06 5.52 -4.79
N LEU A 7 -6.25 5.52 -5.40
CA LEU A 7 -6.40 5.74 -6.85
C LEU A 7 -5.91 7.12 -7.28
N PHE A 8 -6.22 8.16 -6.49
CA PHE A 8 -5.72 9.50 -6.76
C PHE A 8 -4.18 9.55 -6.75
N PHE A 9 -3.53 9.06 -5.70
CA PHE A 9 -2.07 9.05 -5.64
C PHE A 9 -1.45 8.20 -6.75
N THR A 10 -2.02 7.05 -7.08
CA THR A 10 -1.61 6.25 -8.23
C THR A 10 -1.57 7.06 -9.53
N LEU A 11 -2.61 7.85 -9.81
CA LEU A 11 -2.66 8.66 -11.03
C LEU A 11 -1.55 9.71 -11.05
N VAL A 12 -1.26 10.33 -9.90
CA VAL A 12 -0.17 11.32 -9.79
C VAL A 12 1.20 10.65 -10.00
N LEU A 13 1.45 9.49 -9.40
CA LEU A 13 2.71 8.75 -9.60
C LEU A 13 2.88 8.30 -11.06
N LEU A 14 1.82 7.77 -11.68
CA LEU A 14 1.85 7.36 -13.08
C LEU A 14 2.06 8.56 -14.02
N HIS A 15 1.46 9.70 -13.71
CA HIS A 15 1.70 10.95 -14.43
C HIS A 15 3.16 11.38 -14.31
N ASN A 16 3.73 11.41 -13.11
CA ASN A 16 5.12 11.80 -12.88
C ASN A 16 6.08 10.88 -13.64
N TRP A 17 5.84 9.57 -13.57
CA TRP A 17 6.61 8.59 -14.33
C TRP A 17 6.49 8.80 -15.84
N PHE A 18 5.28 9.05 -16.35
CA PHE A 18 5.04 9.28 -17.77
C PHE A 18 5.77 10.53 -18.27
N VAL A 19 5.68 11.64 -17.54
CA VAL A 19 6.34 12.91 -17.88
C VAL A 19 7.87 12.79 -17.84
N SER A 20 8.41 12.03 -16.88
CA SER A 20 9.86 11.77 -16.79
C SER A 20 10.37 10.87 -17.92
N THR A 21 9.56 9.90 -18.34
CA THR A 21 9.95 8.93 -19.38
C THR A 21 9.88 9.51 -20.79
N PHE A 22 8.91 10.37 -21.06
CA PHE A 22 8.69 10.94 -22.40
C PHE A 22 9.06 12.42 -22.43
N PRO A 23 9.95 12.87 -23.35
CA PRO A 23 10.40 14.26 -23.44
C PRO A 23 9.33 15.15 -24.10
N LEU A 24 8.21 15.32 -23.42
CA LEU A 24 7.02 16.03 -23.88
C LEU A 24 6.97 17.49 -23.40
N GLY A 25 7.96 17.93 -22.59
CA GLY A 25 8.01 19.28 -22.02
C GLY A 25 6.98 19.55 -20.92
N LEU A 26 6.37 18.50 -20.35
CA LEU A 26 5.51 18.62 -19.17
C LEU A 26 6.34 18.70 -17.88
N VAL A 27 5.74 19.22 -16.81
CA VAL A 27 6.36 19.37 -15.50
C VAL A 27 5.85 18.28 -14.56
N ALA A 28 6.77 17.59 -13.88
CA ALA A 28 6.44 16.59 -12.87
C ALA A 28 5.92 17.26 -11.58
N VAL A 29 5.04 16.56 -10.87
CA VAL A 29 4.51 17.01 -9.58
C VAL A 29 5.38 16.41 -8.47
N GLU A 30 6.50 17.05 -8.17
CA GLU A 30 7.49 16.52 -7.20
C GLU A 30 7.00 16.62 -5.75
N GLU A 31 6.20 17.64 -5.44
CA GLU A 31 5.61 17.86 -4.12
C GLU A 31 4.10 18.12 -4.23
N MET A 32 3.32 17.46 -3.38
CA MET A 32 1.90 17.74 -3.20
C MET A 32 1.60 18.06 -1.73
N VAL A 33 1.35 19.35 -1.47
CA VAL A 33 1.11 19.93 -0.13
C VAL A 33 2.35 19.81 0.77
N TRP A 34 2.56 18.63 1.36
CA TRP A 34 3.69 18.27 2.23
C TRP A 34 4.21 16.87 1.90
N LEU A 35 3.65 16.21 0.89
CA LEU A 35 3.97 14.84 0.52
C LEU A 35 4.90 14.85 -0.68
N LEU A 36 6.03 14.17 -0.56
CA LEU A 36 7.01 14.06 -1.63
C LEU A 36 6.59 12.92 -2.55
N VAL A 37 6.23 13.23 -3.80
CA VAL A 37 5.65 12.24 -4.72
C VAL A 37 6.73 11.71 -5.65
N PRO A 38 7.21 10.47 -5.44
CA PRO A 38 8.29 9.95 -6.25
C PRO A 38 7.85 9.61 -7.67
N CYS A 39 8.82 9.64 -8.58
CA CYS A 39 8.65 9.24 -9.97
C CYS A 39 8.89 7.73 -10.16
N ASP A 40 8.10 6.90 -9.48
CA ASP A 40 8.27 5.44 -9.45
C ASP A 40 7.05 4.69 -10.03
N LEU A 41 7.26 4.00 -11.16
CA LEU A 41 6.25 3.18 -11.82
C LEU A 41 5.81 1.98 -10.97
N GLY A 42 6.76 1.30 -10.33
CA GLY A 42 6.49 0.12 -9.51
C GLY A 42 5.59 0.47 -8.34
N LEU A 43 5.88 1.60 -7.69
CA LEU A 43 5.04 2.13 -6.62
C LEU A 43 3.65 2.52 -7.12
N GLY A 44 3.56 3.19 -8.27
CA GLY A 44 2.30 3.55 -8.91
C GLY A 44 1.40 2.34 -9.18
N LEU A 45 1.97 1.27 -9.75
CA LEU A 45 1.25 0.01 -10.03
C LEU A 45 0.86 -0.74 -8.75
N ALA A 46 1.71 -0.74 -7.73
CA ALA A 46 1.39 -1.37 -6.46
C ALA A 46 0.24 -0.64 -5.74
N LEU A 47 0.26 0.69 -5.72
CA LEU A 47 -0.84 1.50 -5.20
C LEU A 47 -2.12 1.30 -6.01
N LEU A 48 -2.03 1.11 -7.34
CA LEU A 48 -3.19 0.82 -8.19
C LEU A 48 -3.85 -0.51 -7.78
N ALA A 49 -3.04 -1.54 -7.55
CA ALA A 49 -3.53 -2.85 -7.10
C ALA A 49 -4.25 -2.73 -5.75
N VAL A 50 -3.66 -2.00 -4.79
CA VAL A 50 -4.29 -1.74 -3.49
C VAL A 50 -5.60 -0.94 -3.63
N ALA A 51 -5.62 0.08 -4.49
CA ALA A 51 -6.81 0.88 -4.78
C ALA A 51 -7.96 0.00 -5.28
N LEU A 52 -7.69 -0.87 -6.27
CA LEU A 52 -8.66 -1.77 -6.85
C LEU A 52 -9.16 -2.81 -5.83
N LEU A 53 -8.30 -3.33 -4.96
CA LEU A 53 -8.72 -4.26 -3.89
C LEU A 53 -9.63 -3.58 -2.87
N PHE A 54 -9.33 -2.35 -2.45
CA PHE A 54 -10.23 -1.59 -1.58
C PHE A 54 -11.55 -1.23 -2.26
N LEU A 55 -11.52 -0.90 -3.55
CA LEU A 55 -12.74 -0.59 -4.31
C LEU A 55 -13.59 -1.84 -4.53
N SER A 56 -12.96 -2.99 -4.78
CA SER A 56 -13.62 -4.30 -4.87
C SER A 56 -14.29 -4.67 -3.55
N SER A 57 -13.61 -4.48 -2.42
CA SER A 57 -14.21 -4.69 -1.10
C SER A 57 -15.44 -3.81 -0.86
N ALA A 58 -15.37 -2.54 -1.28
CA ALA A 58 -16.52 -1.63 -1.21
C ALA A 58 -17.68 -2.06 -2.12
N TYR A 59 -17.38 -2.62 -3.30
CA TYR A 59 -18.39 -3.08 -4.25
C TYR A 59 -19.12 -4.35 -3.78
N TRP A 60 -18.38 -5.37 -3.33
CA TRP A 60 -18.96 -6.65 -2.88
C TRP A 60 -19.47 -6.60 -1.44
N GLY A 61 -19.00 -5.63 -0.64
CA GLY A 61 -19.40 -5.46 0.76
C GLY A 61 -18.80 -6.52 1.71
N LEU A 62 -18.87 -6.24 3.01
CA LEU A 62 -18.29 -7.09 4.05
C LEU A 62 -19.13 -8.32 4.42
N GLY A 63 -20.32 -8.46 3.82
CA GLY A 63 -21.18 -9.64 3.99
C GLY A 63 -20.76 -10.82 3.12
N GLU A 64 -20.03 -10.57 2.04
CA GLU A 64 -19.55 -11.62 1.14
C GLU A 64 -18.09 -11.99 1.38
N ALA A 65 -17.78 -13.28 1.20
CA ALA A 65 -16.42 -13.79 1.29
C ALA A 65 -15.44 -13.06 0.35
N LYS A 66 -15.90 -12.68 -0.84
CA LYS A 66 -15.10 -11.93 -1.82
C LYS A 66 -14.74 -10.52 -1.33
N GLY A 67 -15.67 -9.82 -0.69
CA GLY A 67 -15.45 -8.47 -0.18
C GLY A 67 -14.54 -8.43 1.05
N VAL A 68 -14.65 -9.43 1.92
CA VAL A 68 -13.72 -9.58 3.07
C VAL A 68 -12.34 -10.06 2.62
N ALA A 69 -12.25 -10.98 1.66
CA ALA A 69 -10.97 -11.44 1.12
C ALA A 69 -10.22 -10.32 0.39
N SER A 70 -10.91 -9.53 -0.44
CA SER A 70 -10.31 -8.37 -1.11
C SER A 70 -9.86 -7.30 -0.13
N LEU A 71 -10.61 -7.03 0.95
CA LEU A 71 -10.18 -6.13 2.03
C LEU A 71 -8.90 -6.63 2.69
N LEU A 72 -8.86 -7.93 3.04
CA LEU A 72 -7.70 -8.52 3.68
C LEU A 72 -6.47 -8.44 2.78
N MET A 73 -6.63 -8.75 1.49
CA MET A 73 -5.55 -8.66 0.51
C MET A 73 -5.09 -7.22 0.30
N ALA A 74 -6.01 -6.24 0.29
CA ALA A 74 -5.63 -4.82 0.26
C ALA A 74 -4.75 -4.46 1.45
N CYS A 75 -5.13 -4.90 2.65
CA CYS A 75 -4.36 -4.65 3.87
C CYS A 75 -2.99 -5.34 3.83
N VAL A 76 -2.90 -6.59 3.36
CA VAL A 76 -1.63 -7.32 3.24
C VAL A 76 -0.68 -6.60 2.29
N VAL A 77 -1.13 -6.29 1.08
CA VAL A 77 -0.29 -5.62 0.07
C VAL A 77 0.11 -4.22 0.54
N GLY A 78 -0.84 -3.44 1.09
CA GLY A 78 -0.55 -2.12 1.61
C GLY A 78 0.44 -2.12 2.78
N LEU A 79 0.35 -3.11 3.68
CA LEU A 79 1.33 -3.31 4.75
C LEU A 79 2.70 -3.72 4.22
N SER A 80 2.75 -4.58 3.21
CA SER A 80 4.01 -4.97 2.58
C SER A 80 4.73 -3.77 1.98
N LEU A 81 4.01 -2.84 1.36
CA LEU A 81 4.59 -1.59 0.85
C LEU A 81 5.15 -0.72 1.97
N LEU A 82 4.40 -0.54 3.06
CA LEU A 82 4.89 0.20 4.24
C LEU A 82 6.17 -0.42 4.80
N VAL A 83 6.20 -1.74 4.97
CA VAL A 83 7.38 -2.46 5.49
C VAL A 83 8.57 -2.29 4.53
N LEU A 84 8.33 -2.37 3.22
CA LEU A 84 9.38 -2.19 2.21
C LEU A 84 9.99 -0.80 2.30
N GLN A 85 9.18 0.26 2.40
CA GLN A 85 9.70 1.62 2.51
C GLN A 85 10.45 1.85 3.82
N LEU A 86 10.00 1.27 4.94
CA LEU A 86 10.75 1.33 6.19
C LEU A 86 12.11 0.63 6.09
N LEU A 87 12.19 -0.50 5.37
CA LEU A 87 13.46 -1.18 5.10
C LEU A 87 14.37 -0.34 4.20
N ILE A 88 13.82 0.33 3.18
CA ILE A 88 14.56 1.26 2.32
C ILE A 88 15.14 2.41 3.14
N CYS A 89 14.33 3.03 4.00
CA CYS A 89 14.79 4.09 4.88
C CYS A 89 15.93 3.64 5.82
N ILE A 90 15.82 2.43 6.41
CA ILE A 90 16.89 1.85 7.22
C ILE A 90 18.15 1.59 6.39
N ALA A 91 18.00 1.09 5.16
CA ALA A 91 19.12 0.85 4.26
C ALA A 91 19.83 2.16 3.89
N ASN A 92 19.08 3.22 3.59
CA ASN A 92 19.62 4.54 3.27
C ASN A 92 20.37 5.15 4.47
N ILE A 93 19.83 5.02 5.69
CA ILE A 93 20.54 5.45 6.92
C ILE A 93 21.85 4.68 7.10
N ALA A 94 21.84 3.38 6.85
CA ALA A 94 23.04 2.55 6.96
C ALA A 94 24.09 2.93 5.91
N ASP A 95 23.67 3.20 4.67
CA ASP A 95 24.55 3.61 3.57
C ASP A 95 25.24 4.95 3.86
N VAL A 96 24.48 5.94 4.35
CA VAL A 96 25.02 7.23 4.82
C VAL A 96 26.03 7.01 5.96
N GLY A 97 25.72 6.14 6.91
CA GLY A 97 26.64 5.79 7.99
C GLY A 97 27.95 5.19 7.47
N VAL A 98 27.89 4.37 6.43
CA VAL A 98 29.07 3.82 5.76
C VAL A 98 29.86 4.92 5.06
N LEU A 99 29.21 5.78 4.26
CA LEU A 99 29.88 6.87 3.54
C LEU A 99 30.61 7.84 4.48
N VAL A 100 29.94 8.27 5.55
CA VAL A 100 30.50 9.26 6.49
C VAL A 100 31.65 8.64 7.30
N VAL A 101 31.51 7.40 7.78
CA VAL A 101 32.49 6.78 8.68
C VAL A 101 33.69 6.18 7.94
N LEU A 102 33.47 5.57 6.76
CA LEU A 102 34.52 4.81 6.06
C LEU A 102 35.16 5.62 4.92
N ILE A 103 34.41 6.49 4.26
CA ILE A 103 34.87 7.23 3.06
C ILE A 103 35.19 8.69 3.40
N GLY A 104 34.56 9.23 4.45
CA GLY A 104 34.77 10.62 4.89
C GLY A 104 34.12 11.64 3.96
N GLU A 105 33.16 11.21 3.13
CA GLU A 105 32.33 12.09 2.33
C GLU A 105 31.18 12.67 3.16
N GLU A 106 30.88 13.95 2.94
CA GLU A 106 29.66 14.56 3.48
C GLU A 106 28.46 13.99 2.73
N ALA A 107 27.65 13.19 3.42
CA ALA A 107 26.40 12.67 2.88
C ALA A 107 25.24 13.46 3.49
N ASP A 108 24.53 14.20 2.64
CA ASP A 108 23.28 14.88 3.01
C ASP A 108 22.12 13.91 2.75
N TYR A 109 21.44 13.49 3.82
CA TYR A 109 20.31 12.58 3.74
C TYR A 109 19.19 13.01 4.68
N SER A 110 18.02 13.24 4.09
CA SER A 110 16.82 13.67 4.80
C SER A 110 15.89 12.49 5.06
N VAL A 111 15.94 11.95 6.29
CA VAL A 111 15.01 10.90 6.76
C VAL A 111 13.54 11.34 6.63
N VAL A 112 13.29 12.65 6.78
CA VAL A 112 11.94 13.22 6.75
C VAL A 112 11.31 13.05 5.37
N GLU A 113 12.06 13.25 4.30
CA GLU A 113 11.58 13.09 2.92
C GLU A 113 11.17 11.65 2.62
N ASP A 114 11.91 10.67 3.13
CA ASP A 114 11.60 9.25 2.96
C ASP A 114 10.37 8.79 3.76
N LEU A 115 10.05 9.47 4.87
CA LEU A 115 8.84 9.23 5.67
C LEU A 115 7.61 9.97 5.13
N LEU A 116 7.79 11.10 4.46
CA LEU A 116 6.73 11.92 3.87
C LEU A 116 6.28 11.43 2.49
N ARG A 117 6.52 10.15 2.18
CA ARG A 117 6.08 9.52 0.94
C ARG A 117 4.65 8.98 1.01
N PRO A 118 3.94 8.93 -0.13
CA PRO A 118 2.56 8.45 -0.20
C PRO A 118 2.35 7.03 0.33
N ASP A 119 3.30 6.13 0.14
CA ASP A 119 3.21 4.74 0.57
C ASP A 119 3.33 4.57 2.08
N VAL A 120 4.08 5.44 2.77
CA VAL A 120 4.12 5.47 4.24
C VAL A 120 2.79 6.00 4.79
N VAL A 121 2.36 7.16 4.30
CA VAL A 121 1.15 7.84 4.79
C VAL A 121 -0.11 7.01 4.51
N LEU A 122 -0.24 6.47 3.29
CA LEU A 122 -1.33 5.58 2.94
C LEU A 122 -1.20 4.24 3.66
N GLY A 123 0.02 3.73 3.86
CA GLY A 123 0.31 2.45 4.55
C GLY A 123 -0.16 2.38 6.01
N LEU A 124 -0.33 3.53 6.68
CA LEU A 124 -0.93 3.60 8.02
C LEU A 124 -2.39 3.13 8.04
N LEU A 125 -3.12 3.29 6.94
CA LEU A 125 -4.52 2.87 6.84
C LEU A 125 -4.67 1.34 6.83
N PRO A 126 -3.96 0.58 5.97
CA PRO A 126 -3.82 -0.88 6.07
C PRO A 126 -3.43 -1.36 7.46
N LEU A 127 -2.49 -0.68 8.13
CA LEU A 127 -2.04 -1.02 9.48
C LEU A 127 -3.20 -0.96 10.49
N ALA A 128 -4.01 0.09 10.45
CA ALA A 128 -5.19 0.23 11.30
C ALA A 128 -6.30 -0.77 10.96
N LEU A 129 -6.49 -1.08 9.68
CA LEU A 129 -7.59 -1.93 9.21
C LEU A 129 -7.29 -3.43 9.33
N PHE A 130 -6.02 -3.84 9.30
CA PHE A 130 -5.60 -5.24 9.25
C PHE A 130 -6.18 -6.12 10.39
N PRO A 131 -6.20 -5.70 11.67
CA PRO A 131 -6.80 -6.51 12.72
C PRO A 131 -8.31 -6.75 12.52
N SER A 132 -9.03 -5.76 11.98
CA SER A 132 -10.46 -5.84 11.73
C SER A 132 -10.80 -6.73 10.53
N SER A 133 -10.02 -6.63 9.45
CA SER A 133 -10.18 -7.48 8.26
C SER A 133 -9.84 -8.94 8.58
N TRP A 134 -8.81 -9.18 9.39
CA TRP A 134 -8.43 -10.53 9.83
C TRP A 134 -9.52 -11.20 10.68
N LYS A 135 -10.10 -10.46 11.64
CA LYS A 135 -11.22 -10.96 12.46
C LYS A 135 -12.43 -11.33 11.60
N SER A 136 -12.79 -10.46 10.65
CA SER A 136 -13.92 -10.69 9.73
C SER A 136 -13.70 -11.94 8.86
N CYS A 137 -12.48 -12.14 8.37
CA CYS A 137 -12.10 -13.34 7.61
C CYS A 137 -12.24 -14.62 8.45
N LYS A 138 -11.75 -14.61 9.70
CA LYS A 138 -11.89 -15.75 10.62
C LYS A 138 -13.36 -16.09 10.91
N LEU A 139 -14.21 -15.09 11.08
CA LEU A 139 -15.64 -15.29 11.32
C LEU A 139 -16.33 -15.96 10.12
N LEU A 140 -16.00 -15.54 8.90
CA LEU A 140 -16.55 -16.15 7.68
C LEU A 140 -16.08 -17.59 7.49
N ILE A 141 -14.81 -17.89 7.77
CA ILE A 141 -14.28 -19.27 7.73
C ILE A 141 -14.99 -20.16 8.76
N LYS A 142 -15.27 -19.63 9.97
CA LYS A 142 -15.99 -20.37 10.99
C LYS A 142 -17.47 -20.56 10.62
N ALA A 143 -18.11 -19.57 10.01
CA ALA A 143 -19.49 -19.68 9.55
C ALA A 143 -19.65 -20.69 8.41
N SER A 144 -18.70 -20.72 7.46
CA SER A 144 -18.73 -21.67 6.34
C SER A 144 -18.50 -23.11 6.80
N SER A 145 -17.64 -23.35 7.80
CA SER A 145 -17.43 -24.69 8.35
C SER A 145 -18.68 -25.23 9.07
N VAL A 146 -19.41 -24.38 9.78
CA VAL A 146 -20.67 -24.75 10.45
C VAL A 146 -21.79 -25.04 9.44
N SER A 147 -21.91 -24.24 8.37
CA SER A 147 -22.88 -24.47 7.30
C SER A 147 -22.61 -25.76 6.52
N GLY A 148 -21.34 -26.12 6.32
CA GLY A 148 -20.94 -27.39 5.71
C GLY A 148 -21.35 -28.61 6.53
N VAL A 149 -21.24 -28.54 7.86
CA VAL A 149 -21.66 -29.61 8.77
C VAL A 149 -23.20 -29.76 8.81
N GLY A 150 -23.95 -28.67 8.68
CA GLY A 150 -25.41 -28.70 8.64
C GLY A 150 -26.00 -29.33 7.37
N SER A 151 -25.32 -29.18 6.23
CA SER A 151 -25.76 -29.79 4.96
C SER A 151 -25.46 -31.29 4.90
N GLN A 152 -24.41 -31.75 5.58
CA GLN A 152 -24.03 -33.17 5.60
C GLN A 152 -24.96 -34.02 6.48
N LYS A 153 -25.55 -33.44 7.54
CA LYS A 153 -26.54 -34.11 8.41
C LYS A 153 -27.95 -34.22 7.83
N ARG A 154 -28.27 -33.53 6.73
CA ARG A 154 -29.59 -33.68 6.05
C ARG A 154 -29.60 -34.77 4.98
N LEU A 155 -28.45 -35.38 4.70
CA LEU A 155 -28.28 -36.40 3.66
C LEU A 155 -27.96 -37.80 4.22
N THR A 156 -28.08 -37.98 5.54
CA THR A 156 -27.98 -39.27 6.26
C THR A 156 -29.23 -39.47 7.08
#